data_AF-A0A8T5ZFZ5-F1
#
_entry.id   AF-A0A8T5ZFZ5-F1
#
_cell.length_a   1.000
_cell.length_b   1.000
_cell.length_c   1.000
_cell.angle_alpha   90.00
_cell.angle_beta   90.00
_cell.angle_gamma   90.00
#
_symmetry.space_group_name_H-M   'P 1'
#
loop_
_entity.id
_entity.type
_entity.pdbx_description
1 polymer ?
#
loop_
_entity_poly.entity_id
_entity_poly.type
_entity_poly.pdbx_seq_one_letter_code
_entity_poly.pdbx_strand_id
1 'polypeptide(L)'
;MTILPRHKDVAKSRLKMSNPWHLLAVGFGSGLSPIVPGTMGSLAAIPFWYLMTFLPWQLYSLVVMLGICIGVYLCHQTAKDMGVHDHGSIVWDEFIGMWITLMALPTNDWQWVAAGFVIFRILDMW
;
A
#
# COMPACT_ATOMS: atom_id res chain seq x y z
N MET A 1 -13.30 -11.02 -33.16
CA MET A 1 -12.98 -9.72 -32.52
C MET A 1 -11.97 -10.00 -31.42
N THR A 2 -10.69 -9.93 -31.74
CA THR A 2 -9.62 -10.22 -30.75
C THR A 2 -9.51 -9.00 -29.86
N ILE A 3 -10.05 -9.07 -28.64
CA ILE A 3 -9.83 -8.04 -27.63
C ILE A 3 -8.34 -8.09 -27.30
N LEU A 4 -7.57 -7.14 -27.84
CA LEU A 4 -6.17 -6.98 -27.43
C LEU A 4 -6.18 -6.67 -25.92
N PRO A 5 -5.43 -7.43 -25.10
CA PRO A 5 -5.38 -7.17 -23.67
C PRO A 5 -4.87 -5.75 -23.44
N ARG A 6 -5.49 -5.02 -22.51
CA ARG A 6 -5.09 -3.66 -22.18
C ARG A 6 -3.66 -3.72 -21.65
N HIS A 7 -2.83 -2.73 -21.97
CA HIS A 7 -1.42 -2.71 -21.54
C HIS A 7 -1.23 -2.96 -20.02
N LYS A 8 -2.18 -2.49 -19.20
CA LYS A 8 -2.23 -2.74 -17.74
C LYS A 8 -2.46 -4.21 -17.37
N ASP A 9 -3.23 -4.96 -18.17
CA ASP A 9 -3.51 -6.38 -17.93
C ASP A 9 -2.28 -7.24 -18.22
N VAL A 10 -1.48 -6.83 -19.23
CA VAL A 10 -0.20 -7.47 -19.57
C VAL A 10 0.86 -7.20 -18.49
N ALA A 11 0.86 -6.02 -17.87
CA ALA A 11 1.76 -5.72 -16.76
C ALA A 11 1.40 -6.53 -15.50
N LYS A 12 0.11 -6.60 -15.15
CA LYS A 12 -0.37 -7.38 -14.00
C LYS A 12 -0.10 -8.89 -14.14
N SER A 13 -0.17 -9.46 -15.34
CA SER A 13 0.07 -10.89 -15.56
C SER A 13 1.51 -11.34 -15.28
N ARG A 14 2.47 -10.40 -15.21
CA ARG A 14 3.87 -10.66 -14.87
C ARG A 14 4.10 -10.79 -13.36
N LEU A 15 3.12 -10.37 -12.55
CA LEU A 15 3.19 -10.50 -11.10
C LEU A 15 3.03 -11.97 -10.68
N LYS A 16 3.79 -12.33 -9.66
CA LYS A 16 3.75 -13.66 -9.04
C LYS A 16 3.50 -13.47 -7.55
N MET A 17 2.34 -13.87 -7.05
CA MET A 17 1.99 -13.73 -5.62
C MET A 17 2.82 -14.64 -4.70
N SER A 18 3.52 -15.63 -5.25
CA SER A 18 4.52 -16.43 -4.53
C SER A 18 5.83 -15.66 -4.28
N ASN A 19 6.08 -14.57 -5.02
CA ASN A 19 7.20 -13.68 -4.74
C ASN A 19 6.78 -12.73 -3.60
N PRO A 20 7.46 -12.77 -2.43
CA PRO A 20 7.11 -11.91 -1.31
C PRO A 20 7.19 -10.42 -1.67
N TRP A 21 8.09 -10.04 -2.57
CA TRP A 21 8.21 -8.65 -3.02
C TRP A 21 6.97 -8.20 -3.79
N HIS A 22 6.47 -9.02 -4.72
CA HIS A 22 5.25 -8.70 -5.44
C HIS A 22 4.05 -8.64 -4.51
N LEU A 23 3.93 -9.61 -3.59
CA LEU A 23 2.84 -9.68 -2.64
C LEU A 23 2.77 -8.42 -1.76
N LEU A 24 3.91 -7.98 -1.23
CA LEU A 24 4.00 -6.76 -0.44
C LEU A 24 3.74 -5.51 -1.30
N ALA A 25 4.36 -5.42 -2.48
CA ALA A 25 4.20 -4.28 -3.37
C ALA A 25 2.73 -4.01 -3.72
N VAL A 26 1.93 -5.06 -3.97
CA VAL A 26 0.49 -4.91 -4.24
C VAL A 26 -0.41 -4.93 -3.00
N GLY A 27 0.16 -4.75 -1.80
CA GLY A 27 -0.58 -4.68 -0.55
C GLY A 27 -1.40 -5.94 -0.28
N PHE A 28 -0.80 -7.12 -0.44
CA PHE A 28 -1.45 -8.42 -0.29
C PHE A 28 -2.66 -8.63 -1.23
N GLY A 29 -2.64 -7.96 -2.40
CA GLY A 29 -3.67 -8.06 -3.43
C GLY A 29 -4.67 -6.90 -3.44
N SER A 30 -4.65 -6.02 -2.43
CA SER A 30 -5.50 -4.83 -2.40
C SER A 30 -5.26 -3.90 -3.60
N GLY A 31 -4.00 -3.74 -4.02
CA GLY A 31 -3.63 -2.97 -5.22
C GLY A 31 -4.06 -3.62 -6.54
N LEU A 32 -4.51 -4.88 -6.53
CA LEU A 32 -5.07 -5.54 -7.71
C LEU A 32 -6.56 -5.27 -7.90
N SER A 33 -7.20 -4.64 -6.91
CA SER A 33 -8.63 -4.32 -6.92
C SER A 33 -9.07 -3.60 -8.21
N PRO A 34 -10.26 -3.91 -8.75
CA PRO A 34 -10.86 -3.14 -9.83
C PRO A 34 -11.38 -1.77 -9.37
N ILE A 35 -11.59 -1.58 -8.06
CA ILE A 35 -12.06 -0.34 -7.44
C ILE A 35 -10.84 0.38 -6.88
N VAL A 36 -10.58 1.61 -7.33
CA VAL A 36 -9.48 2.53 -6.97
C VAL A 36 -8.39 1.86 -6.11
N PRO A 37 -7.37 1.23 -6.74
CA PRO A 37 -6.36 0.44 -6.05
C PRO A 37 -5.76 1.13 -4.82
N GLY A 38 -5.45 2.43 -4.93
CA GLY A 38 -4.93 3.24 -3.82
C GLY A 38 -5.86 3.20 -2.61
N THR A 39 -7.16 3.48 -2.79
CA THR A 39 -8.17 3.40 -1.72
C THR A 39 -8.22 2.03 -1.07
N MET A 40 -8.17 0.96 -1.86
CA MET A 40 -8.16 -0.41 -1.31
C MET A 40 -6.87 -0.73 -0.57
N GLY A 41 -5.74 -0.21 -1.02
CA GLY A 41 -4.47 -0.25 -0.32
C GLY A 41 -4.55 0.46 1.03
N SER A 42 -5.03 1.70 1.06
CA SER A 42 -5.16 2.48 2.30
C SER A 42 -6.13 1.81 3.29
N LEU A 43 -7.22 1.20 2.80
CA LEU A 43 -8.13 0.42 3.65
C LEU A 43 -7.48 -0.84 4.19
N ALA A 44 -6.75 -1.57 3.34
CA ALA A 44 -6.03 -2.78 3.73
C ALA A 44 -4.91 -2.50 4.74
N ALA A 45 -4.40 -1.26 4.82
CA ALA A 45 -3.41 -0.86 5.80
C ALA A 45 -3.94 -0.79 7.25
N ILE A 46 -5.25 -0.56 7.45
CA ILE A 46 -5.86 -0.33 8.77
C ILE A 46 -5.74 -1.55 9.70
N PRO A 47 -6.06 -2.80 9.28
CA PRO A 47 -5.84 -3.98 10.11
C PRO A 47 -4.38 -4.16 10.55
N PHE A 48 -3.40 -3.90 9.66
CA PHE A 48 -1.99 -4.00 10.01
C PHE A 48 -1.58 -2.91 10.99
N TRP A 49 -2.05 -1.68 10.79
CA TRP A 49 -1.87 -0.60 11.74
C TRP A 49 -2.42 -0.97 13.12
N TYR A 50 -3.62 -1.53 13.19
CA TYR A 50 -4.24 -1.94 14.46
C TYR A 50 -3.35 -2.95 15.20
N LEU A 51 -2.75 -3.92 14.50
CA LEU A 51 -1.79 -4.85 15.10
C LEU A 51 -0.52 -4.13 15.62
N MET A 52 -0.06 -3.10 14.91
CA MET A 52 1.09 -2.30 15.32
C MET A 52 0.80 -1.45 16.57
N THR A 53 -0.46 -1.13 16.89
CA THR A 53 -0.80 -0.36 18.11
C THR A 53 -0.47 -1.11 19.41
N PHE A 54 -0.30 -2.44 19.35
CA PHE A 54 0.15 -3.25 20.49
C PHE A 54 1.68 -3.21 20.71
N LEU A 55 2.43 -2.62 19.78
CA LEU A 55 3.88 -2.50 19.88
C LEU A 55 4.26 -1.27 20.72
N PRO A 56 5.39 -1.34 21.47
CA PRO A 56 6.05 -0.13 21.96
C PRO A 56 6.32 0.84 20.81
N TRP A 57 6.21 2.14 21.10
CA TRP A 57 6.45 3.23 20.14
C TRP A 57 7.74 3.06 19.33
N GLN A 58 8.82 2.61 19.98
CA GLN A 58 10.12 2.38 19.35
C GLN A 58 10.05 1.31 18.25
N LEU A 59 9.34 0.20 18.52
CA LEU A 59 9.16 -0.86 17.53
C LEU A 59 8.20 -0.44 16.42
N TYR A 60 7.14 0.31 16.74
CA TYR A 60 6.27 0.91 15.72
C TYR A 60 7.08 1.77 14.75
N SER A 61 7.87 2.72 15.29
CA SER A 61 8.68 3.62 14.48
C SER A 61 9.73 2.88 13.64
N LEU A 62 10.33 1.83 14.19
CA LEU A 62 11.27 0.96 13.47
C LEU A 62 10.59 0.24 12.31
N VAL A 63 9.38 -0.31 12.50
CA VAL A 63 8.61 -0.97 11.44
C VAL A 63 8.29 0.01 10.32
N VAL A 64 7.85 1.23 10.64
CA VAL A 64 7.59 2.26 9.63
C VAL A 64 8.86 2.64 8.87
N MET A 65 9.98 2.89 9.56
CA MET A 65 11.26 3.20 8.93
C MET A 65 11.75 2.09 8.00
N LEU A 66 11.72 0.84 8.46
CA LEU A 66 12.08 -0.31 7.63
C LEU A 66 11.13 -0.45 6.44
N GLY A 67 9.83 -0.20 6.66
CA GLY A 67 8.82 -0.20 5.62
C GLY A 67 9.08 0.84 4.52
N ILE A 68 9.55 2.03 4.87
CA ILE A 68 9.98 3.05 3.90
C ILE A 68 11.17 2.55 3.08
N CYS A 69 12.21 2.03 3.73
CA CYS A 69 13.41 1.51 3.05
C CYS A 69 13.07 0.34 2.11
N ILE A 70 12.24 -0.59 2.58
CA ILE A 70 11.75 -1.73 1.79
C ILE A 70 10.88 -1.21 0.63
N GLY A 71 10.07 -0.18 0.85
CA GLY A 71 9.22 0.44 -0.16
C GLY A 71 10.00 0.92 -1.38
N VAL A 72 11.14 1.58 -1.18
CA VAL A 72 12.02 2.01 -2.29
C VAL A 72 12.46 0.83 -3.16
N TYR A 73 12.86 -0.28 -2.51
CA TYR A 73 13.24 -1.50 -3.21
C TYR A 73 12.05 -2.17 -3.92
N LEU A 74 10.89 -2.26 -3.23
CA LEU A 74 9.66 -2.84 -3.76
C LEU A 74 9.18 -2.12 -5.02
N CYS A 75 9.15 -0.80 -5.00
CA CYS A 75 8.74 0.01 -6.14
C CYS A 75 9.68 -0.22 -7.32
N HIS A 76 11.00 -0.24 -7.09
CA HIS A 76 11.97 -0.47 -8.15
C HIS A 76 11.88 -1.89 -8.75
N GLN A 77 11.90 -2.90 -7.90
CA GLN A 77 11.90 -4.30 -8.33
C GLN A 77 10.59 -4.67 -9.02
N THR A 78 9.44 -4.28 -8.45
CA THR A 78 8.12 -4.61 -9.00
C THR A 78 7.84 -3.86 -10.30
N ALA A 79 8.23 -2.58 -10.40
CA ALA A 79 8.14 -1.84 -11.66
C ALA A 79 8.97 -2.50 -12.78
N LYS A 80 10.20 -2.90 -12.44
CA LYS A 80 11.08 -3.62 -13.37
C LYS A 80 10.47 -4.94 -13.82
N ASP A 81 9.92 -5.74 -12.91
CA ASP A 81 9.32 -7.04 -13.21
C ASP A 81 8.01 -6.92 -14.00
N MET A 82 7.23 -5.87 -13.75
CA MET A 82 6.05 -5.54 -14.55
C MET A 82 6.41 -4.95 -15.92
N GLY A 83 7.65 -4.48 -16.11
CA GLY A 83 8.13 -3.84 -17.33
C GLY A 83 7.44 -2.50 -17.61
N VAL A 84 7.02 -1.81 -16.56
CA VAL A 84 6.36 -0.50 -16.59
C VAL A 84 6.93 0.35 -15.46
N HIS A 85 7.11 1.64 -15.71
CA HIS A 85 7.41 2.58 -14.63
C HIS A 85 6.13 2.88 -13.86
N ASP A 86 6.20 2.72 -12.54
CA ASP A 86 5.17 3.16 -11.57
C ASP A 86 3.74 2.74 -11.92
N HIS A 87 3.44 1.46 -11.68
CA HIS A 87 2.09 0.95 -11.92
C HIS A 87 1.22 1.21 -10.68
N GLY A 88 0.07 1.86 -10.86
CA GLY A 88 -0.88 2.14 -9.77
C GLY A 88 -1.55 0.92 -9.11
N SER A 89 -0.99 -0.29 -9.25
CA SER A 89 -1.31 -1.43 -8.39
C SER A 89 -0.27 -1.65 -7.29
N ILE A 90 0.88 -0.95 -7.37
CA ILE A 90 1.83 -0.85 -6.29
C ILE A 90 1.21 0.13 -5.29
N VAL A 91 0.91 -0.35 -4.09
CA VAL A 91 0.16 0.40 -3.06
C VAL A 91 0.89 0.33 -1.70
N TRP A 92 2.20 0.07 -1.73
CA TRP A 92 2.97 -0.02 -0.49
C TRP A 92 3.17 1.34 0.17
N ASP A 93 3.30 2.38 -0.65
CA ASP A 93 3.24 3.78 -0.24
C ASP A 93 1.95 4.12 0.52
N GLU A 94 0.81 3.57 0.10
CA GLU A 94 -0.47 3.72 0.80
C GLU A 94 -0.44 3.16 2.23
N PHE A 95 0.23 2.01 2.41
CA PHE A 95 0.38 1.40 3.73
C PHE A 95 1.26 2.26 4.63
N ILE A 96 2.42 2.67 4.13
CA ILE A 96 3.36 3.52 4.88
C ILE A 96 2.74 4.87 5.21
N GLY A 97 2.09 5.52 4.25
CA GLY A 97 1.41 6.80 4.43
C GLY A 97 0.32 6.70 5.50
N MET A 98 -0.55 5.70 5.41
CA MET A 98 -1.57 5.44 6.44
C MET A 98 -0.97 5.20 7.82
N TRP A 99 0.10 4.41 7.93
CA TRP A 99 0.75 4.16 9.23
C TRP A 99 1.38 5.42 9.82
N ILE A 100 1.95 6.30 8.98
CA ILE A 100 2.45 7.60 9.43
C ILE A 100 1.29 8.51 9.89
N THR A 101 0.22 8.60 9.10
CA THR A 101 -0.94 9.42 9.46
C THR A 101 -1.58 8.94 10.77
N LEU A 102 -1.78 7.63 10.91
CA LEU A 102 -2.43 7.07 12.09
C LEU A 102 -1.53 7.03 13.33
N MET A 103 -0.21 7.21 13.16
CA MET A 103 0.74 7.40 14.26
C MET A 103 0.48 8.69 15.04
N ALA A 104 -0.11 9.70 14.40
CA ALA A 104 -0.38 11.01 14.97
C ALA A 104 -1.76 11.14 15.63
N LEU A 105 -2.52 10.03 15.73
CA LEU A 105 -3.85 10.09 16.34
C LEU A 105 -3.77 10.37 17.85
N PRO A 106 -4.66 11.22 18.39
CA PRO A 106 -4.69 11.50 19.83
C PRO A 106 -5.26 10.32 20.64
N THR A 107 -6.14 9.53 20.03
CA THR A 107 -6.78 8.35 20.61
C THR A 107 -7.08 7.34 19.50
N ASN A 108 -7.19 6.05 19.84
CA ASN A 108 -7.43 4.96 18.90
C ASN A 108 -8.93 4.74 18.60
N ASP A 109 -9.75 5.78 18.69
CA ASP A 109 -11.18 5.70 18.40
C ASP A 109 -11.43 5.61 16.89
N TRP A 110 -12.46 4.86 16.49
CA TRP A 110 -12.79 4.66 15.08
C TRP A 110 -13.06 5.97 14.32
N GLN A 111 -13.53 7.02 15.01
CA GLN A 111 -13.76 8.35 14.43
C GLN A 111 -12.44 9.00 13.99
N TRP A 112 -11.39 8.88 14.81
CA TRP A 112 -10.06 9.39 14.50
C TRP A 112 -9.40 8.57 13.39
N VAL A 113 -9.61 7.25 13.36
CA VAL A 113 -9.14 6.40 12.26
C VAL A 113 -9.82 6.78 10.94
N ALA A 114 -11.14 6.98 10.96
CA ALA A 114 -11.90 7.42 9.78
C ALA A 114 -11.46 8.82 9.32
N ALA A 115 -11.26 9.75 10.24
CA ALA A 115 -10.75 11.09 9.92
C ALA A 115 -9.33 11.02 9.32
N GLY A 116 -8.44 10.23 9.93
CA GLY A 116 -7.08 10.00 9.44
C GLY A 116 -7.08 9.40 8.03
N PHE A 117 -7.91 8.39 7.78
CA PHE A 117 -8.09 7.81 6.44
C PHE A 117 -8.55 8.86 5.43
N VAL A 118 -9.57 9.66 5.74
CA VAL A 118 -10.10 10.69 4.84
C VAL A 118 -9.05 11.76 4.55
N ILE A 119 -8.38 12.27 5.60
CA ILE A 119 -7.33 13.28 5.46
C ILE A 119 -6.18 12.75 4.61
N PHE A 120 -5.69 11.55 4.90
CA PHE A 120 -4.64 10.91 4.13
C PHE A 120 -5.04 10.79 2.65
N ARG A 121 -6.22 10.26 2.35
CA ARG A 121 -6.68 10.12 0.96
C ARG A 121 -6.80 11.45 0.23
N ILE A 122 -7.24 12.51 0.91
CA ILE A 122 -7.33 13.84 0.30
C ILE A 122 -5.93 14.37 -0.04
N LEU A 123 -4.95 14.19 0.84
CA LEU A 123 -3.57 14.67 0.65
C LEU A 123 -2.76 13.81 -0.32
N ASP A 124 -3.04 12.51 -0.41
CA ASP A 124 -2.39 11.58 -1.34
C ASP A 124 -2.83 11.78 -2.79
N MET A 125 -4.08 12.20 -3.01
CA MET A 125 -4.66 12.34 -4.35
C MET A 125 -4.43 13.71 -5.01
N TRP A 126 -3.95 14.73 -4.28
CA TRP A 126 -3.87 16.13 -4.73
C TRP A 126 -2.43 16.64 -4.78
#